data_AF-A0A1Q7JXY4-F1
#
_entry.id   AF-A0A1Q7JXY4-F1
#
_cell.length_a   1.000
_cell.length_b   1.000
_cell.length_c   1.000
_cell.angle_alpha   90.00
_cell.angle_beta   90.00
_cell.angle_gamma   90.00
#
_symmetry.space_group_name_H-M   'P 1'
#
loop_
_entity.id
_entity.type
_entity.pdbx_description
1 polymer ?
#
loop_
_entity_poly.entity_id
_entity_poly.type
_entity_poly.pdbx_seq_one_letter_code
_entity_poly.pdbx_strand_id
1 'polypeptide(L)'
;MLENLLIAVATFFWLSYVPIAILSVWRILRNRKVFVEQDLRRIHNDPAIIFQITTRSATRTPVVKRGILSITNSAQKVNFYNYQISVVTDDPDDVRTLTNEKCEVVAVDNDFRTNAIKKGRALQYAVEHRRRVGINTSKQWIFHMDDESYVTPQTILALLKFIREGKGIASEGPIFYPPSSSSLQIG
;
A
#
# COMPACT_ATOMS: atom_id res chain seq x y z
N MET A 1 -43.12 15.92 -34.16
CA MET A 1 -42.16 15.12 -34.96
C MET A 1 -40.71 15.43 -34.60
N LEU A 2 -40.30 16.71 -34.52
CA LEU A 2 -38.92 17.09 -34.17
C LEU A 2 -38.52 16.63 -32.75
N GLU A 3 -39.43 16.73 -31.78
CA GLU A 3 -39.20 16.26 -30.41
C GLU A 3 -38.96 14.75 -30.33
N ASN A 4 -39.77 13.94 -31.03
CA ASN A 4 -39.59 12.49 -31.08
C ASN A 4 -38.24 12.11 -31.73
N LEU A 5 -37.79 12.87 -32.73
CA LEU A 5 -36.49 12.67 -33.35
C LEU A 5 -35.34 12.99 -32.38
N LEU A 6 -35.44 14.10 -31.65
CA LEU A 6 -34.45 14.48 -30.64
C LEU A 6 -34.38 13.45 -29.49
N ILE A 7 -35.52 12.95 -29.03
CA ILE A 7 -35.58 11.89 -28.01
C ILE A 7 -34.94 10.60 -28.53
N ALA A 8 -35.21 10.21 -29.77
CA ALA A 8 -34.59 9.02 -30.38
C ALA A 8 -33.07 9.16 -30.50
N VAL A 9 -32.57 10.33 -30.92
CA VAL A 9 -31.13 10.61 -31.01
C VAL A 9 -30.47 10.59 -29.63
N ALA A 10 -31.05 11.27 -28.64
CA ALA A 10 -30.55 11.25 -27.27
C ALA A 10 -30.51 9.83 -26.68
N THR A 11 -31.56 9.04 -26.93
CA THR A 11 -31.65 7.64 -26.49
C THR A 11 -30.57 6.78 -27.16
N PHE A 12 -30.30 6.99 -28.45
CA PHE A 12 -29.23 6.29 -29.17
C PHE A 12 -27.85 6.58 -28.56
N PHE A 13 -27.54 7.85 -28.29
CA PHE A 13 -26.28 8.21 -27.63
C PHE A 13 -26.18 7.64 -26.22
N TRP A 14 -27.29 7.64 -25.47
CA TRP A 14 -27.33 7.05 -24.13
C TRP A 14 -27.12 5.53 -24.16
N LEU A 15 -27.75 4.82 -25.11
CA LEU A 15 -27.60 3.38 -25.30
C LEU A 15 -26.26 2.96 -25.91
N SER A 16 -25.53 3.86 -26.57
CA SER A 16 -24.21 3.57 -27.15
C SER A 16 -23.17 3.09 -26.13
N TYR A 17 -23.37 3.43 -24.85
CA TYR A 17 -22.52 2.96 -23.74
C TYR A 17 -22.85 1.53 -23.29
N VAL A 18 -24.05 1.02 -23.58
CA VAL A 18 -24.49 -0.32 -23.13
C VAL A 18 -23.60 -1.43 -23.72
N PRO A 19 -23.28 -1.47 -25.03
CA PRO A 19 -22.34 -2.45 -25.56
C PRO A 19 -20.96 -2.39 -24.92
N ILE A 20 -20.44 -1.19 -24.64
CA ILE A 20 -19.13 -0.99 -24.01
C ILE A 20 -19.16 -1.52 -22.57
N ALA A 21 -20.23 -1.25 -21.83
CA ALA A 21 -20.43 -1.76 -20.48
C ALA A 21 -20.52 -3.30 -20.47
N ILE A 22 -21.30 -3.88 -21.39
CA ILE A 22 -21.42 -5.36 -21.53
C ILE A 22 -20.06 -5.99 -21.83
N LEU A 23 -19.29 -5.45 -22.77
CA LEU A 23 -17.95 -5.94 -23.09
C LEU A 23 -17.00 -5.84 -21.89
N SER A 24 -17.08 -4.74 -21.14
CA SER A 24 -16.26 -4.52 -19.95
C SER A 24 -16.60 -5.52 -18.84
N VAL A 25 -17.88 -5.70 -18.53
CA VAL A 25 -18.37 -6.68 -17.54
C VAL A 25 -18.02 -8.10 -17.97
N TRP A 26 -18.25 -8.45 -19.24
CA TRP A 26 -17.91 -9.78 -19.76
C TRP A 26 -16.40 -10.07 -19.65
N ARG A 27 -15.55 -9.09 -19.95
CA ARG A 27 -14.09 -9.21 -19.81
C ARG A 27 -13.68 -9.41 -18.34
N ILE A 28 -14.29 -8.67 -17.41
CA ILE A 28 -14.06 -8.86 -15.97
C ILE A 28 -14.49 -10.27 -15.53
N LEU A 29 -15.68 -10.72 -15.92
CA LEU A 29 -16.19 -12.04 -15.56
C LEU A 29 -15.32 -13.17 -16.13
N ARG A 30 -14.91 -13.06 -17.40
CA ARG A 30 -14.04 -14.03 -18.07
C ARG A 30 -12.66 -14.09 -17.43
N ASN A 31 -12.11 -12.92 -17.06
CA ASN A 31 -10.77 -12.81 -16.50
C ASN A 31 -10.77 -12.76 -14.96
N ARG A 32 -11.87 -13.09 -14.28
CA ARG A 32 -11.99 -13.00 -12.82
C ARG A 32 -10.90 -13.78 -12.08
N LYS A 33 -10.44 -14.90 -12.65
CA LYS A 33 -9.37 -15.74 -12.10
C LYS A 33 -7.98 -15.11 -12.22
N VAL A 34 -7.82 -14.12 -13.10
CA VAL A 34 -6.59 -13.33 -13.24
C VAL A 34 -6.55 -12.20 -12.21
N PHE A 35 -7.71 -11.62 -11.88
CA PHE A 35 -7.82 -10.51 -10.91
C PHE A 35 -7.90 -10.96 -9.46
N VAL A 36 -8.59 -12.08 -9.20
CA VAL A 36 -8.75 -12.64 -7.86
C VAL A 36 -7.79 -13.81 -7.74
N GLU A 37 -6.66 -13.54 -7.10
CA GLU A 37 -5.66 -14.56 -6.82
C GLU A 37 -6.23 -15.59 -5.83
N GLN A 38 -6.37 -16.84 -6.27
CA GLN A 38 -7.03 -17.89 -5.50
C GLN A 38 -6.06 -18.75 -4.68
N ASP A 39 -4.77 -18.75 -5.03
CA ASP A 39 -3.77 -19.60 -4.37
C ASP A 39 -2.76 -18.77 -3.56
N LEU A 40 -3.25 -18.20 -2.45
CA LEU A 40 -2.43 -17.53 -1.45
C LEU A 40 -2.02 -18.53 -0.36
N ARG A 41 -1.14 -19.47 -0.73
CA ARG A 41 -0.52 -20.37 0.23
C ARG A 41 0.77 -19.79 0.78
N ARG A 42 0.96 -19.99 2.08
CA ARG A 42 2.23 -19.73 2.73
C ARG A 42 3.26 -20.76 2.25
N ILE A 43 4.32 -20.28 1.60
CA ILE A 43 5.49 -21.08 1.22
C ILE A 43 6.68 -20.42 1.89
N HIS A 44 7.46 -21.19 2.65
CA HIS A 44 8.61 -20.74 3.43
C HIS A 44 9.80 -20.48 2.50
N ASN A 45 9.76 -19.34 1.83
CA ASN A 45 10.86 -18.71 1.13
C ASN A 45 10.72 -17.22 1.46
N ASP A 46 11.36 -16.79 2.55
CA ASP A 46 11.05 -15.54 3.23
C ASP A 46 12.01 -14.44 2.78
N PRO A 47 11.71 -13.69 1.71
CA PRO A 47 12.49 -12.49 1.38
C PRO A 47 12.41 -11.49 2.52
N ALA A 48 13.45 -10.67 2.66
CA ALA A 48 13.43 -9.58 3.62
C ALA A 48 12.55 -8.45 3.06
N ILE A 49 11.51 -8.05 3.81
CA ILE A 49 10.60 -6.96 3.43
C ILE A 49 10.70 -5.81 4.46
N ILE A 50 10.94 -4.60 3.98
CA ILE A 50 10.80 -3.37 4.76
C ILE A 50 9.41 -2.79 4.47
N PHE A 51 8.55 -2.76 5.48
CA PHE A 51 7.29 -2.01 5.44
C PHE A 51 7.59 -0.55 5.78
N GLN A 52 7.55 0.32 4.77
CA GLN A 52 7.86 1.74 4.92
C GLN A 52 6.59 2.57 5.04
N ILE A 53 6.31 3.06 6.24
CA ILE A 53 5.23 4.01 6.50
C ILE A 53 5.78 5.42 6.35
N THR A 54 5.23 6.23 5.45
CA THR A 54 5.66 7.63 5.29
C THR A 54 4.58 8.54 5.86
N THR A 55 4.92 9.32 6.89
CA THR A 55 4.00 10.23 7.57
C THR A 55 4.60 11.64 7.68
N ARG A 56 3.75 12.63 7.88
CA ARG A 56 4.20 13.97 8.29
C ARG A 56 4.46 14.03 9.80
N SER A 57 3.68 13.30 10.59
CA SER A 57 3.69 13.33 12.05
C SER A 57 2.80 12.22 12.61
N ALA A 58 3.37 11.34 13.41
CA ALA A 58 2.70 10.28 14.16
C ALA A 58 2.18 10.74 15.53
N THR A 59 2.69 11.87 16.05
CA THR A 59 2.21 12.47 17.31
C THR A 59 0.75 12.93 17.21
N ARG A 60 0.32 13.40 16.03
CA ARG A 60 -1.00 14.01 15.83
C ARG A 60 -2.12 13.01 15.62
N THR A 61 -1.82 11.83 15.10
CA THR A 61 -2.83 10.84 14.72
C THR A 61 -2.39 9.42 15.09
N PRO A 62 -3.29 8.58 15.63
CA PRO A 62 -2.95 7.20 15.99
C PRO A 62 -2.83 6.27 14.76
N VAL A 63 -2.89 6.80 13.53
CA VAL A 63 -2.94 6.04 12.27
C VAL A 63 -1.66 5.22 12.07
N VAL A 64 -0.49 5.79 12.38
CA VAL A 64 0.81 5.12 12.23
C VAL A 64 0.90 3.91 13.15
N LYS A 65 0.48 4.05 14.42
CA LYS A 65 0.46 2.94 15.39
C LYS A 65 -0.47 1.81 14.93
N ARG A 66 -1.64 2.15 14.37
CA ARG A 66 -2.54 1.16 13.77
C ARG A 66 -1.89 0.47 12.57
N GLY A 67 -1.16 1.19 11.73
CA GLY A 67 -0.36 0.63 10.64
C GLY A 67 0.67 -0.39 11.14
N ILE A 68 1.50 -0.01 12.12
CA ILE A 68 2.51 -0.88 12.75
C ILE A 68 1.87 -2.16 13.32
N LEU A 69 0.76 -2.00 14.05
CA LEU A 69 0.02 -3.12 14.64
C LEU A 69 -0.58 -4.03 13.56
N SER A 70 -1.12 -3.46 12.48
CA SER A 70 -1.69 -4.22 11.35
C SER A 70 -0.65 -5.11 10.67
N ILE A 71 0.57 -4.60 10.48
CA ILE A 71 1.70 -5.36 9.93
C ILE A 71 2.08 -6.48 10.89
N THR A 72 2.30 -6.15 12.17
CA THR A 72 2.75 -7.10 13.18
C THR A 72 1.77 -8.27 13.34
N ASN A 73 0.48 -7.95 13.49
CA ASN A 73 -0.59 -8.94 13.63
C ASN A 73 -0.75 -9.78 12.36
N SER A 74 -0.66 -9.16 11.19
CA SER A 74 -0.78 -9.88 9.91
C SER A 74 0.40 -10.83 9.69
N ALA A 75 1.62 -10.37 9.98
CA ALA A 75 2.85 -11.15 9.84
C ALA A 75 2.84 -12.36 10.78
N GLN A 76 2.41 -12.17 12.03
CA GLN A 76 2.23 -13.25 13.00
C GLN A 76 1.20 -14.28 12.51
N LYS A 77 0.03 -13.84 12.00
CA LYS A 77 -1.02 -14.74 11.49
C LYS A 77 -0.54 -15.63 10.33
N VAL A 78 0.45 -15.19 9.55
CA VAL A 78 0.98 -15.95 8.42
C VAL A 78 2.36 -16.57 8.70
N ASN A 79 2.83 -16.53 9.95
CA ASN A 79 4.17 -17.00 10.35
C ASN A 79 5.29 -16.40 9.47
N PHE A 80 5.25 -15.10 9.24
CA PHE A 80 6.29 -14.37 8.52
C PHE A 80 7.08 -13.49 9.50
N TYR A 81 8.39 -13.69 9.55
CA TYR A 81 9.27 -13.04 10.54
C TYR A 81 10.43 -12.26 9.91
N ASN A 82 10.71 -12.45 8.61
CA ASN A 82 11.79 -11.76 7.93
C ASN A 82 11.34 -10.38 7.41
N TYR A 83 11.00 -9.48 8.33
CA TYR A 83 10.58 -8.12 8.00
C TYR A 83 11.07 -7.08 8.99
N GLN A 84 11.08 -5.83 8.53
CA GLN A 84 11.31 -4.64 9.34
C GLN A 84 10.19 -3.64 9.07
N ILE A 85 9.82 -2.85 10.07
CA ILE A 85 8.94 -1.70 9.91
C ILE A 85 9.79 -0.44 10.02
N SER A 86 9.70 0.46 9.04
CA SER A 86 10.44 1.72 8.99
C SER A 86 9.44 2.86 8.85
N VAL A 87 9.37 3.74 9.85
CA VAL A 87 8.52 4.93 9.84
C VAL A 87 9.37 6.12 9.46
N VAL A 88 9.10 6.69 8.29
CA VAL A 88 9.78 7.89 7.80
C VAL A 88 8.90 9.10 8.09
N THR A 89 9.42 10.04 8.85
CA THR A 89 8.65 11.16 9.39
C THR A 89 9.35 12.50 9.25
N ASP A 90 8.58 13.55 8.96
CA ASP A 90 9.06 14.94 9.00
C ASP A 90 9.01 15.54 10.42
N ASP A 91 8.44 14.84 11.41
CA ASP A 91 8.30 15.29 12.79
C ASP A 91 9.33 14.59 13.71
N PRO A 92 10.34 15.31 14.24
CA PRO A 92 11.37 14.70 15.09
C PRO A 92 10.82 14.17 16.43
N ASP A 93 9.69 14.68 16.91
CA ASP A 93 9.08 14.22 18.17
C ASP A 93 8.50 12.79 18.05
N ASP A 94 8.31 12.31 16.82
CA ASP A 94 7.86 10.94 16.55
C ASP A 94 8.87 9.90 17.03
N VAL A 95 10.16 10.23 17.06
CA VAL A 95 11.21 9.34 17.59
C VAL A 95 10.88 8.96 19.04
N ARG A 96 10.45 9.94 19.85
CA ARG A 96 10.03 9.71 21.23
C ARG A 96 8.67 9.01 21.32
N THR A 97 7.74 9.40 20.46
CA THR A 97 6.37 8.88 20.44
C THR A 97 6.29 7.40 20.09
N LEU A 98 7.18 6.95 19.20
CA LEU A 98 7.23 5.59 18.68
C LEU A 98 8.36 4.76 19.29
N THR A 99 9.07 5.26 20.31
CA THR A 99 10.21 4.54 20.95
C THR A 99 9.84 3.14 21.43
N ASN A 100 8.61 2.94 21.88
CA ASN A 100 8.12 1.65 22.41
C ASN A 100 7.50 0.74 21.33
N GLU A 101 7.38 1.21 20.10
CA GLU A 101 6.80 0.45 18.99
C GLU A 101 7.87 -0.40 18.30
N LYS A 102 7.50 -1.53 17.71
CA LYS A 102 8.43 -2.42 16.99
C LYS A 102 8.75 -1.89 15.58
N CYS A 103 9.33 -0.70 15.51
CA CYS A 103 9.73 -0.06 14.25
C CYS A 103 11.02 0.76 14.39
N GLU A 104 11.72 0.93 13.28
CA GLU A 104 12.72 1.99 13.12
C GLU A 104 12.00 3.32 12.82
N VAL A 105 12.44 4.41 13.44
CA VAL A 105 11.96 5.76 13.13
C VAL A 105 13.08 6.53 12.44
N VAL A 106 12.80 6.99 11.22
CA VAL A 106 13.71 7.78 10.38
C VAL A 106 13.14 9.19 10.29
N ALA A 107 13.56 10.06 11.21
CA ALA A 107 13.23 11.48 11.16
C ALA A 107 14.04 12.15 10.04
N VAL A 108 13.35 12.86 9.15
CA VAL A 108 13.97 13.58 8.04
C VAL A 108 14.66 14.83 8.59
N ASP A 109 15.97 14.90 8.42
CA ASP A 109 16.76 16.05 8.84
C ASP A 109 16.26 17.33 8.16
N ASN A 110 15.99 18.38 8.92
CA ASN A 110 15.55 19.68 8.41
C ASN A 110 16.49 20.27 7.36
N ASP A 111 17.80 20.01 7.49
CA ASP A 111 18.81 20.50 6.55
C ASP A 111 18.92 19.65 5.28
N PHE A 112 18.22 18.52 5.21
CA PHE A 112 18.22 17.68 4.03
C PHE A 112 17.60 18.39 2.82
N ARG A 113 18.42 18.57 1.78
CA ARG A 113 18.06 19.19 0.50
C ARG A 113 17.97 18.15 -0.61
N THR A 114 16.89 18.22 -1.38
CA THR A 114 16.68 17.45 -2.61
C THR A 114 15.74 18.25 -3.52
N ASN A 115 15.64 17.85 -4.79
CA ASN A 115 14.72 18.48 -5.74
C ASN A 115 13.25 18.14 -5.46
N ALA A 116 12.99 17.08 -4.68
CA ALA A 116 11.65 16.71 -4.26
C ALA A 116 11.20 17.51 -3.02
N ILE A 117 9.89 17.71 -2.89
CA ILE A 117 9.27 18.39 -1.75
C ILE A 117 8.34 17.44 -0.98
N LYS A 118 8.05 17.78 0.28
CA LYS A 118 7.07 17.06 1.14
C LYS A 118 7.35 15.54 1.16
N LYS A 119 6.34 14.71 0.87
CA LYS A 119 6.44 13.24 0.83
C LYS A 119 7.59 12.75 -0.07
N GLY A 120 7.82 13.39 -1.22
CA GLY A 120 8.92 13.03 -2.11
C GLY A 120 10.31 13.24 -1.47
N ARG A 121 10.46 14.31 -0.67
CA ARG A 121 11.68 14.57 0.12
C ARG A 121 11.90 13.48 1.17
N ALA A 122 10.85 13.12 1.90
CA ALA A 122 10.92 12.05 2.90
C ALA A 122 11.28 10.70 2.27
N LEU A 123 10.67 10.35 1.14
CA LEU A 123 10.98 9.12 0.39
C LEU A 123 12.45 9.09 -0.06
N GLN A 124 12.96 10.21 -0.60
CA GLN A 124 14.36 10.31 -1.00
C GLN A 124 15.31 10.17 0.19
N TYR A 125 15.00 10.85 1.31
CA TYR A 125 15.78 10.75 2.53
C TYR A 125 15.86 9.31 3.04
N ALA A 126 14.75 8.57 2.99
CA ALA A 126 14.71 7.17 3.38
C ALA A 126 15.63 6.28 2.51
N VAL A 127 15.71 6.54 1.20
CA VAL A 127 16.64 5.84 0.31
C VAL A 127 18.10 6.13 0.70
N GLU A 128 18.44 7.39 0.93
CA GLU A 128 19.80 7.79 1.32
C GLU A 128 20.19 7.28 2.70
N HIS A 129 19.27 7.31 3.65
CA HIS A 129 19.43 6.70 4.97
C HIS A 129 19.73 5.21 4.85
N ARG A 130 18.94 4.46 4.08
CA ARG A 130 19.17 3.03 3.84
C ARG A 130 20.52 2.74 3.19
N ARG A 131 20.98 3.60 2.27
CA ARG A 131 22.31 3.48 1.67
C ARG A 131 23.41 3.70 2.71
N ARG A 132 23.25 4.71 3.57
CA ARG A 132 24.20 5.05 4.63
C ARG A 132 24.37 3.93 5.66
N VAL A 133 23.26 3.32 6.09
CA VAL A 133 23.28 2.22 7.07
C VAL A 133 23.55 0.85 6.44
N GLY A 134 23.78 0.78 5.12
CA GLY A 134 24.17 -0.44 4.42
C GLY A 134 23.05 -1.46 4.19
N ILE A 135 21.78 -1.09 4.38
CA ILE A 135 20.64 -2.01 4.19
C ILE A 135 20.06 -1.95 2.77
N ASN A 136 20.34 -0.90 1.99
CA ASN A 136 19.88 -0.80 0.60
C ASN A 136 20.56 -1.81 -0.34
N THR A 137 20.09 -3.06 -0.31
CA THR A 137 20.66 -4.21 -1.04
C THR A 137 19.62 -4.82 -1.99
N SER A 138 20.07 -5.57 -3.00
CA SER A 138 19.19 -6.27 -3.95
C SER A 138 18.37 -7.42 -3.34
N LYS A 139 18.63 -7.75 -2.07
CA LYS A 139 17.94 -8.82 -1.34
C LYS A 139 16.72 -8.31 -0.55
N GLN A 140 16.56 -6.99 -0.44
CA GLN A 140 15.48 -6.38 0.32
C GLN A 140 14.41 -5.82 -0.60
N TRP A 141 13.16 -6.07 -0.22
CA TRP A 141 11.99 -5.47 -0.85
C TRP A 141 11.44 -4.36 0.03
N ILE A 142 10.94 -3.30 -0.58
CA ILE A 142 10.33 -2.18 0.14
C ILE A 142 8.86 -2.14 -0.23
N PHE A 143 8.00 -2.26 0.77
CA PHE A 143 6.57 -2.03 0.63
C PHE A 143 6.25 -0.62 1.10
N HIS A 144 6.07 0.30 0.15
CA HIS A 144 5.70 1.67 0.43
C HIS A 144 4.22 1.77 0.80
N MET A 145 3.94 2.41 1.93
CA MET A 145 2.57 2.63 2.38
C MET A 145 2.37 4.02 2.99
N ASP A 146 1.14 4.49 2.89
CA ASP A 146 0.70 5.73 3.50
C ASP A 146 0.36 5.47 4.98
N ASP A 147 0.41 6.50 5.81
CA ASP A 147 0.18 6.38 7.26
C ASP A 147 -1.24 5.95 7.65
N GLU A 148 -2.21 6.14 6.77
CA GLU A 148 -3.57 5.64 6.90
C GLU A 148 -3.78 4.22 6.36
N SER A 149 -2.76 3.62 5.73
CA SER A 149 -2.87 2.29 5.13
C SER A 149 -2.91 1.17 6.18
N TYR A 150 -3.63 0.10 5.86
CA TYR A 150 -3.79 -1.06 6.73
C TYR A 150 -3.36 -2.35 6.03
N VAL A 151 -2.49 -3.12 6.66
CA VAL A 151 -1.98 -4.39 6.12
C VAL A 151 -2.80 -5.57 6.64
N THR A 152 -3.17 -6.47 5.74
CA THR A 152 -3.87 -7.73 6.07
C THR A 152 -2.95 -8.95 5.85
N PRO A 153 -3.26 -10.12 6.43
CA PRO A 153 -2.55 -11.36 6.14
C PRO A 153 -2.44 -11.66 4.64
N GLN A 154 -3.53 -11.36 3.91
CA GLN A 154 -3.62 -11.53 2.46
C GLN A 154 -2.60 -10.65 1.72
N THR A 155 -2.39 -9.42 2.20
CA THR A 155 -1.40 -8.49 1.62
C THR A 155 0.00 -9.10 1.68
N ILE A 156 0.39 -9.63 2.84
CA ILE A 156 1.72 -10.25 3.02
C ILE A 156 1.87 -11.49 2.13
N LEU A 157 0.86 -12.35 2.06
CA LEU A 157 0.90 -13.54 1.19
C LEU A 157 1.02 -13.16 -0.29
N ALA A 158 0.34 -12.10 -0.72
CA ALA A 158 0.44 -11.59 -2.09
C ALA A 158 1.85 -11.05 -2.40
N LEU A 159 2.45 -10.30 -1.47
CA LEU A 159 3.84 -9.82 -1.60
C LEU A 159 4.83 -10.98 -1.71
N LEU A 160 4.75 -11.96 -0.80
CA LEU A 160 5.63 -13.14 -0.80
C LEU A 160 5.49 -13.94 -2.10
N LYS A 161 4.25 -14.10 -2.59
CA LYS A 161 4.00 -14.75 -3.88
C LYS A 161 4.63 -13.98 -5.03
N PHE A 162 4.40 -12.67 -5.12
CA PHE A 162 4.96 -11.83 -6.18
C PHE A 162 6.49 -11.91 -6.22
N ILE A 163 7.14 -11.75 -5.07
CA ILE A 163 8.60 -11.80 -4.95
C ILE A 163 9.13 -13.17 -5.39
N ARG A 164 8.48 -14.25 -4.96
CA ARG A 164 8.85 -15.62 -5.33
C ARG A 164 8.73 -15.87 -6.84
N GLU A 165 7.69 -15.33 -7.48
CA GLU A 165 7.48 -15.53 -8.91
C GLU A 165 8.52 -14.81 -9.77
N GLY A 166 9.18 -13.77 -9.25
CA GLY A 166 10.29 -13.09 -9.93
C GLY A 166 9.91 -12.43 -11.26
N LYS A 167 8.61 -12.18 -11.49
CA LYS A 167 8.06 -11.67 -12.77
C LYS A 167 8.22 -10.15 -12.96
N GLY A 168 8.80 -9.44 -12.00
CA GLY A 168 8.96 -7.99 -12.07
C GLY A 168 9.79 -7.42 -10.93
N ILE A 169 10.19 -6.15 -11.09
CA ILE A 169 10.96 -5.38 -10.11
C ILE A 169 10.08 -4.51 -9.20
N ALA A 170 8.81 -4.33 -9.56
CA ALA A 170 7.81 -3.56 -8.83
C ALA A 170 6.42 -4.16 -9.04
N SER A 171 5.56 -4.00 -8.05
CA SER A 171 4.15 -4.39 -8.10
C SER A 171 3.31 -3.33 -7.41
N GLU A 172 2.11 -3.11 -7.93
CA GLU A 172 1.10 -2.27 -7.31
C GLU A 172 -0.14 -3.11 -6.98
N GLY A 173 -0.70 -2.89 -5.80
CA GLY A 173 -1.94 -3.51 -5.35
C GLY A 173 -3.11 -2.54 -5.49
N PRO A 174 -4.36 -3.04 -5.63
CA PRO A 174 -5.54 -2.19 -5.59
C PRO A 174 -5.67 -1.49 -4.22
N ILE A 175 -6.09 -0.23 -4.25
CA ILE A 175 -6.33 0.58 -3.05
C ILE A 175 -7.83 0.51 -2.72
N PHE A 176 -8.14 0.08 -1.50
CA PHE A 176 -9.51 0.00 -1.00
C PHE A 176 -9.71 0.91 0.20
N TYR A 177 -10.76 1.74 0.14
CA TYR A 177 -11.19 2.57 1.25
C TYR A 177 -12.43 1.94 1.88
N PRO A 178 -12.44 1.69 3.20
CA PRO A 178 -13.64 1.22 3.87
C PRO A 178 -14.74 2.30 3.80
N PRO A 179 -16.01 1.93 3.58
CA PRO A 179 -17.11 2.89 3.64
C PRO A 179 -17.16 3.54 5.02
N SER A 180 -17.31 4.88 5.06
CA SER A 180 -17.07 5.75 6.22
C SER A 180 -18.05 5.62 7.39
N SER A 181 -18.90 4.58 7.43
CA SER A 181 -19.96 4.41 8.42
C SER A 181 -19.67 3.27 9.39
N SER A 182 -18.48 3.26 9.97
CA SER A 182 -18.20 2.64 11.27
C SER A 182 -16.72 2.89 11.56
N SER A 183 -16.49 3.83 12.46
CA SER A 183 -15.35 3.76 13.37
C SER A 183 -15.15 2.28 13.75
N LEU A 184 -14.04 1.72 13.29
CA LEU A 184 -13.55 0.41 13.70
C LEU A 184 -13.41 0.42 15.23
N GLN A 185 -14.49 0.09 15.94
CA GLN A 185 -14.40 -0.71 17.15
C GLN A 185 -14.09 -2.13 16.69
N ILE A 186 -12.80 -2.39 16.45
CA ILE A 186 -12.31 -3.76 16.48
C ILE A 186 -11.59 -3.85 17.82
N GLY A 187 -12.19 -4.60 18.74
CA GLY A 187 -11.70 -4.81 20.10
C GLY A 187 -10.45 -5.69 20.17
#